data_AF-R0K1K7-F1
#
_entry.id   AF-R0K1K7-F1
#
_cell.length_a   1.000
_cell.length_b   1.000
_cell.length_c   1.000
_cell.angle_alpha   90.00
_cell.angle_beta   90.00
_cell.angle_gamma   90.00
#
_symmetry.space_group_name_H-M   'P 1'
#
loop_
_entity.id
_entity.type
_entity.pdbx_description
1 polymer ?
#
loop_
_entity_poly.entity_id
_entity_poly.type
_entity_poly.pdbx_seq_one_letter_code
_entity_poly.pdbx_strand_id
1 'polypeptide(L)'
;MTFKSISTSGSESSKASSLFDLDEKSSKPILVYKFRSGAKGLEVKTQRDLCTELDNDPSLPFLRVTRKPIPRGNSRLDILNEDLLAPSEREKYAEKPTLKASVANVGLPTLARWKRMILGSYDDLYIVSRSHTPSPEASKNNSPESSQHVSPAATFPNETLHNQET
;
A
#
# COMPACT_ATOMS: atom_id res chain seq x y z
N MET A 1 24.59 -34.18 31.48
CA MET A 1 24.79 -32.73 31.42
C MET A 1 23.41 -32.10 31.33
N THR A 2 22.99 -31.36 32.34
CA THR A 2 21.67 -30.73 32.44
C THR A 2 21.69 -29.40 31.67
N PHE A 3 20.85 -29.27 30.66
CA PHE A 3 20.69 -28.04 29.90
C PHE A 3 20.01 -27.01 30.80
N LYS A 4 20.75 -25.97 31.22
CA LYS A 4 20.16 -24.81 31.91
C LYS A 4 19.39 -23.98 30.88
N SER A 5 18.07 -23.95 31.01
CA SER A 5 17.25 -22.92 30.37
C SER A 5 17.71 -21.56 30.88
N ILE A 6 18.41 -20.81 30.04
CA ILE A 6 18.56 -19.37 30.20
C ILE A 6 17.21 -18.76 29.84
N SER A 7 16.42 -18.47 30.86
CA SER A 7 15.28 -17.57 30.74
C SER A 7 15.83 -16.15 30.60
N THR A 8 16.16 -15.75 29.38
CA THR A 8 16.29 -14.32 29.04
C THR A 8 14.89 -13.72 29.08
N SER A 9 14.54 -13.13 30.22
CA SER A 9 13.48 -12.12 30.34
C SER A 9 13.90 -10.81 29.67
N GLY A 10 14.36 -10.87 28.42
CA GLY A 10 14.58 -9.70 27.58
C GLY A 10 13.24 -9.39 26.92
N SER A 11 12.78 -8.15 27.02
CA SER A 11 11.54 -7.69 26.39
C SER A 11 11.46 -8.25 24.97
N GLU A 12 10.46 -9.10 24.70
CA GLU A 12 10.18 -9.60 23.35
C GLU A 12 9.79 -8.39 22.51
N SER A 13 10.78 -7.77 21.86
CA SER A 13 10.55 -6.72 20.88
C SER A 13 9.72 -7.33 19.75
N SER A 14 8.65 -6.63 19.38
CA SER A 14 7.77 -6.98 18.27
C SER A 14 8.60 -7.20 16.99
N LYS A 15 8.28 -8.21 16.18
CA LYS A 15 9.02 -8.43 14.92
C LYS A 15 8.79 -7.27 13.95
N ALA A 16 7.55 -6.79 13.91
CA ALA A 16 7.12 -5.64 13.14
C ALA A 16 7.76 -4.32 13.60
N SER A 17 8.06 -4.15 14.90
CA SER A 17 8.72 -2.92 15.39
C SER A 17 10.13 -2.81 14.83
N SER A 18 10.88 -3.92 14.83
CA SER A 18 12.24 -3.98 14.29
C SER A 18 12.28 -3.86 12.76
N LEU A 19 11.31 -4.46 12.05
CA LEU A 19 11.29 -4.47 10.58
C LEU A 19 10.82 -3.15 9.96
N PHE A 20 9.91 -2.43 10.63
CA PHE A 20 9.21 -1.29 10.05
C PHE A 20 9.42 0.02 10.83
N ASP A 21 10.31 0.06 11.81
CA ASP A 21 10.58 1.25 12.64
C ASP A 21 9.31 1.77 13.32
N LEU A 22 8.55 0.86 13.93
CA LEU A 22 7.31 1.14 14.67
C LEU A 22 7.59 1.11 16.18
N ASP A 23 6.97 2.02 16.95
CA ASP A 23 7.07 2.02 18.41
C ASP A 23 5.96 1.16 19.04
N GLU A 24 6.34 -0.01 19.56
CA GLU A 24 5.45 -0.97 20.22
C GLU A 24 4.88 -0.48 21.57
N LYS A 25 5.47 0.57 22.15
CA LYS A 25 5.03 1.14 23.44
C LYS A 25 4.17 2.38 23.24
N SER A 26 4.07 2.88 22.01
CA SER A 26 3.28 4.05 21.67
C SER A 26 1.78 3.76 21.74
N SER A 27 1.10 4.50 22.62
CA SER A 27 -0.36 4.54 22.74
C SER A 27 -1.00 5.66 21.91
N LYS A 28 -0.20 6.36 21.08
CA LYS A 28 -0.70 7.45 20.26
C LYS A 28 -1.59 6.90 19.15
N PRO A 29 -2.78 7.50 18.91
CA PRO A 29 -3.62 7.08 17.81
C PRO A 29 -2.99 7.52 16.47
N ILE A 30 -2.95 6.58 15.55
CA ILE A 30 -2.45 6.72 14.18
C ILE A 30 -3.54 6.35 13.18
N LEU A 31 -3.35 6.80 11.93
CA LEU A 31 -4.17 6.36 10.80
C LEU A 31 -3.41 5.27 10.05
N VAL A 32 -4.10 4.17 9.77
CA VAL A 32 -3.56 3.03 9.03
C VAL A 32 -4.40 2.82 7.79
N TYR A 33 -3.76 2.86 6.62
CA TYR A 33 -4.36 2.51 5.35
C TYR A 33 -3.85 1.14 4.87
N LYS A 34 -4.76 0.18 4.69
CA LYS A 34 -4.46 -1.16 4.13
C LYS A 34 -4.72 -1.17 2.63
N PHE A 35 -3.65 -1.22 1.85
CA PHE A 35 -3.74 -1.23 0.40
C PHE A 35 -4.45 -2.49 -0.12
N ARG A 36 -5.40 -2.30 -1.04
CA ARG A 36 -6.26 -3.37 -1.63
C ARG A 36 -7.16 -4.12 -0.64
N SER A 37 -7.38 -3.59 0.56
CA SER A 37 -8.29 -4.18 1.56
C SER A 37 -9.78 -3.84 1.33
N GLY A 38 -10.13 -3.27 0.17
CA GLY A 38 -11.50 -2.91 -0.19
C GLY A 38 -12.08 -1.75 0.63
N ALA A 39 -13.38 -1.77 0.90
CA ALA A 39 -14.13 -0.68 1.54
C ALA A 39 -13.68 -0.35 2.98
N LYS A 40 -12.90 -1.23 3.64
CA LYS A 40 -12.33 -1.03 4.99
C LYS A 40 -10.87 -0.56 4.95
N GLY A 41 -10.50 0.17 3.91
CA GLY A 41 -9.11 0.52 3.66
C GLY A 41 -8.48 1.43 4.73
N LEU A 42 -9.25 2.23 5.48
CA LEU A 42 -8.72 3.18 6.45
C LEU A 42 -9.22 2.88 7.87
N GLU A 43 -8.29 2.71 8.80
CA GLU A 43 -8.56 2.37 10.20
C GLU A 43 -7.81 3.33 11.14
N VAL A 44 -8.37 3.57 12.33
CA VAL A 44 -7.70 4.28 13.42
C VAL A 44 -7.25 3.25 14.44
N LYS A 45 -5.94 3.16 14.69
CA LYS A 45 -5.32 2.21 15.62
C LYS A 45 -4.19 2.88 16.39
N THR A 46 -3.61 2.20 17.37
CA THR A 46 -2.32 2.61 17.95
C THR A 46 -1.16 1.93 17.22
N GLN A 47 0.06 2.44 17.36
CA GLN A 47 1.24 1.76 16.80
C GLN A 47 1.45 0.39 17.47
N ARG A 48 1.20 0.29 18.77
CA ARG A 48 1.19 -0.99 19.50
C ARG A 48 0.23 -2.01 18.89
N ASP A 49 -1.00 -1.60 18.61
CA ASP A 49 -2.02 -2.49 18.03
C ASP A 49 -1.61 -2.91 16.61
N LEU A 50 -1.05 -1.99 15.83
CA LEU A 50 -0.54 -2.29 14.49
C LEU A 50 0.61 -3.29 14.53
N CYS A 51 1.58 -3.12 15.45
CA CYS A 51 2.68 -4.08 15.63
C CYS A 51 2.14 -5.46 15.99
N THR A 52 1.20 -5.53 16.93
CA THR A 52 0.58 -6.80 17.35
C THR A 52 -0.17 -7.46 16.21
N GLU A 53 -0.92 -6.70 15.41
CA GLU A 53 -1.63 -7.21 14.24
C GLU A 53 -0.66 -7.77 13.19
N LEU A 54 0.41 -7.04 12.88
CA LEU A 54 1.40 -7.46 11.91
C LEU A 54 2.16 -8.71 12.38
N ASP A 55 2.52 -8.79 13.65
CA ASP A 55 3.24 -9.94 14.23
C ASP A 55 2.44 -11.25 14.16
N ASN A 56 1.11 -11.15 14.17
CA ASN A 56 0.20 -12.29 14.02
C ASN A 56 -0.11 -12.63 12.55
N ASP A 57 0.26 -11.78 11.59
CA ASP A 57 -0.03 -12.00 10.18
C ASP A 57 1.03 -12.96 9.56
N PRO A 58 0.63 -14.14 9.04
CA PRO A 58 1.55 -15.07 8.39
C PRO A 58 2.20 -14.48 7.12
N SER A 59 1.62 -13.43 6.55
CA SER A 59 2.15 -12.71 5.39
C SER A 59 3.11 -11.57 5.73
N LEU A 60 3.49 -11.39 7.00
CA LEU A 60 4.46 -10.39 7.45
C LEU A 60 5.74 -10.29 6.60
N PRO A 61 6.37 -11.39 6.13
CA PRO A 61 7.56 -11.30 5.26
C PRO A 61 7.28 -10.63 3.90
N PHE A 62 6.03 -10.67 3.46
CA PHE A 62 5.54 -10.08 2.21
C PHE A 62 4.79 -8.77 2.44
N LEU A 63 4.80 -8.23 3.66
CA LEU A 63 4.18 -6.96 3.98
C LEU A 63 5.24 -5.86 4.07
N ARG A 64 4.80 -4.64 3.79
CA ARG A 64 5.55 -3.42 3.98
C ARG A 64 4.67 -2.37 4.61
N VAL A 65 5.26 -1.63 5.53
CA VAL A 65 4.67 -0.42 6.10
C VAL A 65 5.47 0.79 5.65
N THR A 66 4.81 1.77 5.03
CA THR A 66 5.41 3.06 4.69
C THR A 66 4.69 4.19 5.41
N ARG A 67 5.38 5.31 5.62
CA ARG A 67 4.83 6.50 6.25
C ARG A 67 4.60 7.59 5.19
N LYS A 68 3.43 8.22 5.22
CA LYS A 68 3.11 9.39 4.39
C LYS A 68 2.66 10.54 5.28
N PRO A 69 3.35 11.70 5.26
CA PRO A 69 2.92 12.85 6.05
C PRO A 69 1.58 13.37 5.55
N ILE A 70 0.69 13.72 6.47
CA ILE A 70 -0.62 14.27 6.14
C ILE A 70 -0.47 15.80 6.03
N PRO A 71 -0.72 16.43 4.88
CA PRO A 71 -0.67 17.89 4.77
C PRO A 71 -1.70 18.55 5.70
N ARG A 72 -1.35 19.71 6.28
CA ARG A 72 -2.30 20.45 7.14
C ARG A 72 -3.46 21.00 6.32
N GLY A 73 -4.67 20.96 6.88
CA GLY A 73 -5.87 21.52 6.23
C GLY A 73 -6.58 20.58 5.24
N ASN A 74 -5.92 19.51 4.79
CA ASN A 74 -6.53 18.56 3.87
C ASN A 74 -7.58 17.67 4.58
N SER A 75 -8.74 17.48 3.94
CA SER A 75 -9.76 16.52 4.38
C SER A 75 -9.63 15.16 3.70
N ARG A 76 -8.87 15.10 2.60
CA ARG A 76 -8.62 13.91 1.79
C ARG A 76 -7.15 13.81 1.46
N LEU A 77 -6.67 12.58 1.30
CA LEU A 77 -5.29 12.30 0.94
C LEU A 77 -5.28 11.32 -0.24
N ASP A 78 -4.59 11.70 -1.30
CA ASP A 78 -4.25 10.75 -2.36
C ASP A 78 -3.10 9.86 -1.91
N ILE A 79 -3.22 8.57 -2.15
CA ILE A 79 -2.17 7.57 -1.99
C ILE A 79 -1.63 7.28 -3.38
N LEU A 80 -0.36 7.56 -3.59
CA LEU A 80 0.32 7.42 -4.88
C LEU A 80 1.06 6.08 -4.95
N ASN A 81 1.42 5.65 -6.16
CA ASN A 81 2.22 4.43 -6.32
C ASN A 81 3.57 4.54 -5.61
N GLU A 82 4.20 5.71 -5.62
CA GLU A 82 5.44 5.95 -4.87
C GLU A 82 5.28 5.72 -3.38
N ASP A 83 4.11 6.03 -2.79
CA ASP A 83 3.88 5.87 -1.36
C ASP A 83 3.91 4.40 -0.95
N LEU A 84 3.58 3.51 -1.88
CA LEU A 84 3.63 2.08 -1.66
C LEU A 84 5.06 1.55 -1.63
N LEU A 85 6.04 2.25 -2.24
CA LEU A 85 7.43 1.81 -2.43
C LEU A 85 8.36 2.11 -1.25
N ALA A 86 9.40 1.30 -1.07
CA ALA A 86 10.48 1.58 -0.14
C ALA A 86 11.32 2.77 -0.63
N PRO A 87 11.98 3.54 0.27
CA PRO A 87 12.73 4.74 -0.12
C PRO A 87 13.75 4.50 -1.25
N SER A 88 14.48 3.38 -1.20
CA SER A 88 15.45 2.98 -2.22
C SER A 88 14.81 2.64 -3.58
N GLU A 89 13.61 2.05 -3.58
CA GLU A 89 12.87 1.74 -4.81
C GLU A 89 12.23 2.99 -5.43
N ARG A 90 11.81 3.95 -4.60
CA ARG A 90 11.28 5.24 -5.08
C ARG A 90 12.29 5.98 -5.93
N GLU A 91 13.54 6.01 -5.48
CA GLU A 91 14.64 6.65 -6.20
C GLU A 91 14.94 5.92 -7.52
N LYS A 92 14.99 4.59 -7.50
CA LYS A 92 15.21 3.76 -8.69
C LYS A 92 14.15 3.96 -9.79
N TYR A 93 12.91 4.24 -9.40
CA TYR A 93 11.80 4.40 -10.33
C TYR A 93 11.30 5.85 -10.44
N ALA A 94 12.06 6.83 -9.94
CA ALA A 94 11.67 8.23 -9.91
C ALA A 94 11.32 8.81 -11.29
N GLU A 95 12.00 8.33 -12.34
CA GLU A 95 11.78 8.77 -13.72
C GLU A 95 10.51 8.18 -14.37
N LYS A 96 9.90 7.16 -13.76
CA LYS A 96 8.70 6.54 -14.33
C LYS A 96 7.47 7.40 -14.05
N PRO A 97 6.69 7.76 -15.08
CA PRO A 97 5.49 8.60 -14.90
C PRO A 97 4.41 7.91 -14.06
N THR A 98 4.42 6.57 -14.02
CA THR A 98 3.45 5.78 -13.24
C THR A 98 3.63 5.92 -11.73
N LEU A 99 4.78 6.41 -11.25
CA LEU A 99 5.05 6.54 -9.81
C LEU A 99 4.13 7.56 -9.14
N LYS A 100 3.80 8.64 -9.87
CA LYS A 100 2.93 9.72 -9.40
C LYS A 100 1.44 9.44 -9.65
N ALA A 101 1.10 8.29 -10.24
CA ALA A 101 -0.29 7.93 -10.45
C ALA A 101 -0.97 7.65 -9.10
N SER A 102 -2.15 8.26 -8.89
CA SER A 102 -2.97 8.03 -7.71
C SER A 102 -3.56 6.62 -7.75
N VAL A 103 -3.45 5.93 -6.62
CA VAL A 103 -3.90 4.57 -6.40
C VAL A 103 -5.20 4.55 -5.61
N ALA A 104 -5.33 5.46 -4.64
CA ALA A 104 -6.53 5.60 -3.84
C ALA A 104 -6.65 7.02 -3.33
N ASN A 105 -7.89 7.49 -3.14
CA ASN A 105 -8.16 8.75 -2.49
C ASN A 105 -8.95 8.49 -1.21
N VAL A 106 -8.30 8.69 -0.06
CA VAL A 106 -8.88 8.37 1.26
C VAL A 106 -9.37 9.64 1.95
N GLY A 107 -10.59 9.58 2.49
CA GLY A 107 -11.15 10.64 3.34
C GLY A 107 -10.61 10.52 4.75
N LEU A 108 -10.01 11.58 5.28
CA LEU A 108 -9.54 11.61 6.65
C LEU A 108 -10.74 11.74 7.59
N PRO A 109 -10.81 10.97 8.69
CA PRO A 109 -11.89 11.11 9.66
C PRO A 109 -11.95 12.53 10.21
N THR A 110 -13.15 13.13 10.24
CA THR A 110 -13.35 14.49 10.78
C THR A 110 -12.84 14.60 12.21
N LEU A 111 -13.03 13.57 13.04
CA LEU A 111 -12.50 13.52 14.40
C LEU A 111 -10.96 13.56 14.46
N ALA A 112 -10.28 12.93 13.50
CA ALA A 112 -8.82 12.95 13.39
C ALA A 112 -8.32 14.36 13.04
N ARG A 113 -9.07 15.11 12.23
CA ARG A 113 -8.76 16.51 11.89
C ARG A 113 -8.81 17.43 13.12
N TRP A 114 -9.80 17.28 14.00
CA TRP A 114 -9.89 18.04 15.25
C TRP A 114 -8.80 17.64 16.25
N LYS A 115 -8.58 16.33 16.44
CA LYS A 115 -7.53 15.82 17.33
C LYS A 115 -6.12 16.22 16.89
N ARG A 116 -5.87 16.32 15.59
CA ARG A 116 -4.61 16.83 15.05
C ARG A 116 -4.38 18.30 15.38
N MET A 117 -5.43 19.11 15.30
CA MET A 117 -5.36 20.54 15.59
C MET A 117 -5.12 20.82 17.09
N ILE A 118 -5.61 19.94 17.97
CA ILE A 118 -5.59 20.17 19.44
C ILE A 118 -4.49 19.38 20.15
N LEU A 119 -4.13 18.18 19.67
CA LEU A 119 -3.32 17.21 20.42
C LEU A 119 -2.06 16.74 19.68
N GLY A 120 -1.78 17.25 18.47
CA GLY A 120 -0.62 16.81 17.67
C GLY A 120 -0.65 15.32 17.34
N SER A 121 -1.85 14.77 17.14
CA SER A 121 -2.05 13.35 16.76
C SER A 121 -2.38 13.24 15.28
N TYR A 122 -2.14 12.07 14.68
CA TYR A 122 -2.37 11.83 13.24
C TYR A 122 -1.49 12.65 12.28
N ASP A 123 -0.20 12.79 12.59
CA ASP A 123 0.73 13.50 11.70
C ASP A 123 1.05 12.74 10.42
N ASP A 124 1.15 11.41 10.54
CA ASP A 124 1.46 10.51 9.45
C ASP A 124 0.35 9.48 9.22
N LEU A 125 0.15 9.14 7.96
CA LEU A 125 -0.60 7.97 7.51
C LEU A 125 0.35 6.79 7.34
N TYR A 126 0.07 5.69 8.03
CA TYR A 126 0.77 4.42 7.87
C TYR A 126 0.12 3.61 6.78
N ILE A 127 0.84 3.28 5.72
CA ILE A 127 0.32 2.52 4.59
C ILE A 127 0.88 1.11 4.65
N VAL A 128 0.00 0.13 4.85
CA VAL A 128 0.31 -1.29 4.84
C VAL A 128 0.02 -1.83 3.44
N SER A 129 1.03 -2.36 2.79
CA SER A 129 0.94 -2.92 1.43
C SER A 129 1.72 -4.21 1.32
N ARG A 130 1.40 -5.05 0.34
CA ARG A 130 2.24 -6.22 0.05
C ARG A 130 3.48 -5.79 -0.73
N SER A 131 4.65 -6.27 -0.33
CA SER A 131 5.87 -6.14 -1.11
C SER A 131 5.74 -6.94 -2.41
N HIS A 132 6.27 -6.40 -3.50
CA HIS A 132 6.48 -7.15 -4.72
C HIS A 132 7.78 -7.96 -4.62
N THR A 133 7.97 -8.71 -3.54
CA THR A 133 8.98 -9.78 -3.57
C THR A 133 8.40 -10.88 -4.45
N PRO A 134 9.04 -11.23 -5.58
CA PRO A 134 8.59 -12.36 -6.37
C PRO A 134 8.73 -13.60 -5.49
N SER A 135 7.61 -14.07 -4.93
CA SER A 135 7.55 -15.48 -4.58
C SER A 135 7.76 -16.22 -5.91
N PRO A 136 8.74 -17.14 -6.02
CA PRO A 136 9.01 -17.85 -7.27
C PRO A 136 7.80 -18.64 -7.81
N GLU A 137 6.73 -18.77 -7.04
CA GLU A 137 5.49 -19.43 -7.45
C GLU A 137 4.43 -18.49 -8.07
N ALA A 138 4.47 -17.17 -7.80
CA ALA A 138 3.40 -16.24 -8.21
C ALA A 138 3.46 -15.81 -9.68
N SER A 139 4.57 -16.08 -10.38
CA SER A 139 4.81 -15.66 -11.77
C SER A 139 4.48 -16.73 -12.81
N LYS A 140 4.05 -17.93 -12.41
CA LYS A 140 3.85 -19.04 -13.36
C LYS A 140 2.50 -19.07 -14.07
N ASN A 141 1.53 -18.24 -13.65
CA ASN A 141 0.15 -18.35 -14.16
C ASN A 141 -0.57 -17.01 -14.40
N ASN A 142 0.13 -15.87 -14.45
CA ASN A 142 -0.50 -14.56 -14.66
C ASN A 142 -0.28 -13.98 -16.06
N SER A 143 0.16 -14.80 -17.01
CA SER A 143 0.17 -14.47 -18.43
C SER A 143 -1.11 -14.99 -19.07
N PRO A 144 -2.08 -14.15 -19.46
CA PRO A 144 -2.96 -14.55 -20.54
C PRO A 144 -2.10 -14.56 -21.81
N GLU A 145 -1.47 -15.69 -22.13
CA GLU A 145 -0.85 -15.94 -23.44
C GLU A 145 -1.87 -15.98 -24.59
N SER A 146 -3.14 -15.71 -24.34
CA SER A 146 -4.14 -15.47 -25.38
C SER A 146 -4.29 -13.98 -25.64
N SER A 147 -3.25 -13.39 -26.24
CA SER A 147 -3.44 -12.18 -27.05
C SER A 147 -4.18 -12.64 -28.31
N GLN A 148 -5.50 -12.77 -28.24
CA GLN A 148 -6.29 -12.86 -29.47
C GLN A 148 -6.02 -11.57 -30.24
N HIS A 149 -5.24 -11.73 -31.30
CA HIS A 149 -4.93 -10.74 -32.30
C HIS A 149 -6.25 -10.34 -32.96
N VAL A 150 -7.00 -9.41 -32.36
CA VAL A 150 -8.15 -8.79 -33.01
C VAL A 150 -7.56 -7.69 -33.89
N SER A 151 -7.11 -8.07 -35.09
CA SER A 151 -6.87 -7.09 -36.14
C SER A 151 -8.22 -6.39 -36.39
N PRO A 152 -8.33 -5.07 -36.25
CA PRO A 152 -9.59 -4.37 -36.55
C PRO A 152 -9.91 -4.59 -38.03
N ALA A 153 -10.96 -5.37 -38.30
CA ALA A 153 -11.49 -5.52 -39.63
C ALA A 153 -12.29 -4.25 -39.97
N ALA A 154 -11.62 -3.31 -40.65
CA ALA A 154 -12.15 -2.14 -41.36
C ALA A 154 -13.05 -1.16 -40.58
N THR A 155 -12.54 0.06 -40.35
CA THR A 155 -13.30 1.20 -39.77
C THR A 155 -13.88 2.15 -40.82
N PHE A 156 -13.74 1.86 -42.13
CA PHE A 156 -14.28 2.74 -43.17
C PHE A 156 -15.44 2.06 -43.92
N PRO A 157 -16.62 2.69 -44.00
CA PRO A 157 -17.67 2.23 -44.90
C PRO A 157 -17.16 2.33 -46.34
N ASN A 158 -17.28 1.23 -47.08
CA ASN A 158 -16.92 1.18 -48.49
C ASN A 158 -18.00 1.94 -49.29
N GLU A 159 -17.79 3.24 -49.53
CA GLU A 159 -18.58 4.01 -50.48
C GLU A 159 -18.18 3.61 -51.90
N THR A 160 -18.74 2.50 -52.39
CA THR A 160 -18.77 2.20 -53.83
C THR A 160 -20.21 2.07 -54.29
N LEU A 161 -20.92 3.19 -54.28
CA LEU A 161 -22.10 3.41 -55.12
C LEU A 161 -22.01 4.82 -55.71
N HIS A 162 -21.11 5.00 -56.68
CA HIS A 162 -21.25 6.07 -57.66
C HIS A 162 -20.70 5.64 -59.02
N ASN A 163 -21.61 5.67 -60.00
CA ASN A 163 -21.40 5.75 -61.45
C ASN A 163 -20.92 4.47 -62.17
N GLN A 164 -21.49 4.02 -63.30
CA GLN A 164 -22.12 4.78 -64.39
C GLN A 164 -23.28 4.02 -65.07
N GLU A 165 -24.31 4.82 -65.36
CA GLU A 165 -25.13 4.88 -66.59
C GLU A 165 -24.46 4.29 -67.85
N THR A 166 -25.12 3.31 -68.50
CA THR A 166 -25.72 3.37 -69.86
C THR A 166 -26.40 2.04 -70.19
#